data_AF-A0A6C0CEU9-F1
#
_entry.id   AF-A0A6C0CEU9-F1
#
_cell.length_a   1.000
_cell.length_b   1.000
_cell.length_c   1.000
_cell.angle_alpha   90.00
_cell.angle_beta   90.00
_cell.angle_gamma   90.00
#
_symmetry.space_group_name_H-M   'P 1'
#
loop_
_entity.id
_entity.type
_entity.pdbx_description
1 polymer ?
#
loop_
_entity_poly.entity_id
_entity_poly.type
_entity_poly.pdbx_seq_one_letter_code
_entity_poly.pdbx_strand_id
1 'polypeptide(L)'
;MDSKEFCNNVVTIPQFIGTCWFNAILMAILYSQNSRKLLLHDNIYKKNKDKNIFYDVINDILLNNYLSREKAMEYYKLLKPEVIIKKYLTDLDKMNKKYMLKRGWFFYMYLPKFLKLLGKTSMTLDRFQENDYYINLIKTTEFYKKSLVGNNVEIKLLPNYKELLEIKSNPDYLLVNCFTVDFIGSAFQAMVRNIDKTHDVTSESIKLSNSKKQFKGLDKFEDVIEYNGDKYILDSCILSNYNNTTSRHAIAGISCKNNRYVYNGWMRTTFDPAIVDKNLFIHERMPCELMKFNWDVKNPKSKFCLNPRICQLKNLDKTDNNNQCFSFGKGVRTIIYVKMNKDYKSLELNRSSGKSDIKKVVKTDIKKPKECPDGKVLNPLTGRCIKIKSVVKNDDKKTDKKPKECPDGKVLNPLTGRCIKIKTVVKKDDKKPKECPEGKVLNPLTGRCIKIKTVVKKDVKKPKECPEGKVINPKTGRCIKIKKVNK
;
A
#
# COMPACT_ATOMS: atom_id res chain seq x y z
N MET A 1 -29.19 -9.98 -9.78
CA MET A 1 -28.52 -9.07 -8.84
C MET A 1 -28.98 -7.67 -9.20
N ASP A 2 -29.72 -7.04 -8.30
CA ASP A 2 -30.19 -5.67 -8.47
C ASP A 2 -28.97 -4.73 -8.62
N SER A 3 -29.05 -3.75 -9.52
CA SER A 3 -27.92 -2.85 -9.82
C SER A 3 -27.50 -2.01 -8.61
N LYS A 4 -28.38 -1.87 -7.62
CA LYS A 4 -28.15 -1.13 -6.37
C LYS A 4 -27.18 -1.82 -5.41
N GLU A 5 -26.98 -3.14 -5.49
CA GLU A 5 -26.13 -3.90 -4.57
C GLU A 5 -24.79 -4.36 -5.16
N PHE A 6 -24.56 -4.16 -6.46
CA PHE A 6 -23.35 -4.67 -7.14
C PHE A 6 -22.05 -4.23 -6.44
N CYS A 7 -21.96 -2.95 -6.08
CA CYS A 7 -20.77 -2.40 -5.43
C CYS A 7 -20.64 -2.81 -3.95
N ASN A 8 -21.73 -3.26 -3.31
CA ASN A 8 -21.69 -3.79 -1.94
C ASN A 8 -20.99 -5.16 -1.89
N ASN A 9 -20.91 -5.84 -3.03
CA ASN A 9 -20.20 -7.11 -3.20
C ASN A 9 -18.72 -6.91 -3.57
N VAL A 10 -18.24 -5.66 -3.67
CA VAL A 10 -16.82 -5.39 -3.81
C VAL A 10 -16.15 -5.81 -2.52
N VAL A 11 -15.17 -6.69 -2.66
CA VAL A 11 -14.33 -7.06 -1.55
C VAL A 11 -13.30 -5.97 -1.34
N THR A 12 -13.29 -5.36 -0.17
CA THR A 12 -12.32 -4.32 0.20
C THR A 12 -11.05 -4.94 0.77
N ILE A 13 -9.90 -4.32 0.49
CA ILE A 13 -8.60 -4.82 0.96
C ILE A 13 -8.48 -4.57 2.48
N PRO A 14 -8.31 -5.58 3.34
CA PRO A 14 -8.10 -5.36 4.76
C PRO A 14 -6.74 -4.71 5.06
N GLN A 15 -6.71 -3.78 6.01
CA GLN A 15 -5.46 -3.27 6.58
C GLN A 15 -4.99 -4.19 7.71
N PHE A 16 -3.80 -4.79 7.55
CA PHE A 16 -3.23 -5.69 8.56
C PHE A 16 -2.25 -5.01 9.52
N ILE A 17 -1.51 -3.99 9.06
CA ILE A 17 -0.54 -3.22 9.87
C ILE A 17 -0.59 -1.72 9.49
N GLY A 18 0.51 -0.96 9.64
CA GLY A 18 0.61 0.47 9.30
C GLY A 18 0.61 0.78 7.79
N THR A 19 -0.14 0.03 7.00
CA THR A 19 -0.15 0.05 5.53
C THR A 19 -1.37 0.76 4.93
N CYS A 20 -2.19 1.45 5.74
CA CYS A 20 -3.38 2.20 5.29
C CYS A 20 -3.15 3.02 4.01
N TRP A 21 -2.03 3.75 3.95
CA TRP A 21 -1.60 4.55 2.81
C TRP A 21 -1.48 3.74 1.51
N PHE A 22 -0.96 2.52 1.59
CA PHE A 22 -0.78 1.65 0.44
C PHE A 22 -2.07 0.90 0.09
N ASN A 23 -2.84 0.49 1.10
CA ASN A 23 -4.17 -0.06 0.86
C ASN A 23 -5.07 0.94 0.12
N ALA A 24 -5.02 2.22 0.48
CA ALA A 24 -5.75 3.27 -0.22
C ALA A 24 -5.30 3.40 -1.68
N ILE A 25 -3.99 3.28 -1.97
CA ILE A 25 -3.47 3.22 -3.35
C ILE A 25 -4.05 2.01 -4.10
N LEU A 26 -4.00 0.81 -3.51
CA LEU A 26 -4.51 -0.39 -4.14
C LEU A 26 -6.01 -0.29 -4.45
N MET A 27 -6.80 0.26 -3.53
CA MET A 27 -8.23 0.48 -3.74
C MET A 27 -8.49 1.54 -4.81
N ALA A 28 -7.81 2.68 -4.76
CA ALA A 28 -7.97 3.75 -5.74
C ALA A 28 -7.61 3.31 -7.16
N ILE A 29 -6.60 2.45 -7.33
CA ILE A 29 -6.10 2.06 -8.64
C ILE A 29 -6.71 0.75 -9.15
N LEU A 30 -6.85 -0.28 -8.32
CA LEU A 30 -7.27 -1.61 -8.78
C LEU A 30 -8.78 -1.84 -8.69
N TYR A 31 -9.51 -1.04 -7.89
CA TYR A 31 -10.94 -1.25 -7.63
C TYR A 31 -11.82 -0.13 -8.20
N SER A 32 -11.30 1.08 -8.33
CA SER A 32 -12.04 2.20 -8.91
C SER A 32 -12.36 1.96 -10.38
N GLN A 33 -13.56 2.35 -10.81
CA GLN A 33 -14.17 1.94 -12.06
C GLN A 33 -13.30 2.21 -13.29
N ASN A 34 -12.88 3.46 -13.50
CA ASN A 34 -12.22 3.84 -14.75
C ASN A 34 -10.75 3.43 -14.76
N SER A 35 -10.07 3.49 -13.61
CA SER A 35 -8.73 2.91 -13.47
C SER A 35 -8.74 1.42 -13.79
N ARG A 36 -9.70 0.66 -13.25
CA ARG A 36 -9.83 -0.77 -13.55
C ARG A 36 -10.14 -1.04 -15.02
N LYS A 37 -10.99 -0.24 -15.66
CA LYS A 37 -11.24 -0.31 -17.11
C LYS A 37 -9.95 -0.12 -17.92
N LEU A 38 -9.15 0.89 -17.58
CA LEU A 38 -7.87 1.16 -18.23
C LEU A 38 -6.89 -0.02 -18.06
N LEU A 39 -6.79 -0.56 -16.85
CA LEU A 39 -5.89 -1.68 -16.54
C LEU A 39 -6.30 -3.00 -17.21
N LEU A 40 -7.59 -3.23 -17.44
CA LEU A 40 -8.06 -4.43 -18.13
C LEU A 40 -7.93 -4.33 -19.65
N HIS A 41 -7.92 -3.11 -20.19
CA HIS A 41 -7.99 -2.88 -21.64
C HIS A 41 -6.78 -3.41 -22.41
N ASP A 42 -5.56 -3.08 -21.96
CA ASP A 42 -4.32 -3.44 -22.68
C ASP A 42 -3.97 -4.94 -22.57
N ASN A 43 -4.67 -5.67 -21.70
CA ASN A 43 -4.46 -7.07 -21.37
C ASN A 43 -3.01 -7.42 -20.97
N ILE A 44 -2.19 -6.44 -20.56
CA ILE A 44 -0.77 -6.70 -20.30
C ILE A 44 -0.59 -7.67 -19.12
N TYR A 45 -1.46 -7.58 -18.12
CA TYR A 45 -1.40 -8.43 -16.93
C TYR A 45 -1.79 -9.87 -17.28
N LYS A 46 -2.88 -10.04 -18.04
CA LYS A 46 -3.31 -11.35 -18.53
C LYS A 46 -2.26 -12.01 -19.43
N LYS A 47 -1.64 -11.26 -20.34
CA LYS A 47 -0.64 -11.76 -21.29
C LYS A 47 0.67 -12.18 -20.63
N ASN A 48 1.05 -11.52 -19.53
CA ASN A 48 2.35 -11.68 -18.92
C ASN A 48 2.32 -12.32 -17.53
N LYS A 49 1.16 -12.76 -17.04
CA LYS A 49 1.02 -13.37 -15.70
C LYS A 49 1.98 -14.54 -15.47
N ASP A 50 2.17 -15.41 -16.47
CA ASP A 50 3.02 -16.59 -16.33
C ASP A 50 4.52 -16.23 -16.32
N LYS A 51 4.88 -15.04 -16.77
CA LYS A 51 6.26 -14.51 -16.84
C LYS A 51 6.58 -13.57 -15.70
N ASN A 52 5.58 -12.86 -15.20
CA ASN A 52 5.71 -11.87 -14.14
C ASN A 52 4.65 -12.12 -13.08
N ILE A 53 5.14 -12.61 -11.97
CA ILE A 53 4.36 -12.96 -10.81
C ILE A 53 3.68 -11.77 -10.11
N PHE A 54 4.22 -10.57 -10.27
CA PHE A 54 3.50 -9.36 -9.84
C PHE A 54 2.29 -9.14 -10.74
N TYR A 55 2.42 -9.34 -12.06
CA TYR A 55 1.30 -9.21 -12.99
C TYR A 55 0.27 -10.31 -12.84
N ASP A 56 0.67 -11.52 -12.43
CA ASP A 56 -0.27 -12.59 -12.05
C ASP A 56 -1.16 -12.14 -10.89
N VAL A 57 -0.53 -11.64 -9.82
CA VAL A 57 -1.23 -11.07 -8.67
C VAL A 57 -2.16 -9.93 -9.07
N ILE A 58 -1.68 -8.96 -9.86
CA ILE A 58 -2.50 -7.83 -10.30
C ILE A 58 -3.67 -8.31 -11.17
N ASN A 59 -3.44 -9.21 -12.12
CA ASN A 59 -4.49 -9.80 -12.95
C ASN A 59 -5.56 -10.48 -12.10
N ASP A 60 -5.13 -11.25 -11.09
CA ASP A 60 -6.06 -11.90 -10.16
C ASP A 60 -6.88 -10.88 -9.36
N ILE A 61 -6.29 -9.78 -8.89
CA ILE A 61 -7.02 -8.73 -8.16
C ILE A 61 -8.06 -8.11 -9.09
N LEU A 62 -7.65 -7.77 -10.31
CA LEU A 62 -8.53 -7.12 -11.28
C LEU A 62 -9.72 -8.02 -11.66
N LEU A 63 -9.54 -9.34 -11.75
CA LEU A 63 -10.61 -10.27 -12.15
C LEU A 63 -11.48 -10.76 -10.97
N ASN A 64 -10.92 -10.81 -9.76
CA ASN A 64 -11.54 -11.39 -8.58
C ASN A 64 -11.84 -10.35 -7.48
N ASN A 65 -12.18 -9.12 -7.86
CA ASN A 65 -12.59 -8.08 -6.91
C ASN A 65 -14.03 -8.23 -6.37
N TYR A 66 -14.78 -9.19 -6.90
CA TYR A 66 -16.15 -9.55 -6.49
C TYR A 66 -16.21 -11.03 -6.08
N LEU A 67 -15.47 -11.39 -5.01
CA LEU A 67 -15.49 -12.72 -4.41
C LEU A 67 -16.50 -12.79 -3.28
N SER A 68 -16.90 -14.01 -2.89
CA SER A 68 -17.58 -14.18 -1.60
C SER A 68 -16.67 -13.73 -0.46
N ARG A 69 -17.28 -13.39 0.66
CA ARG A 69 -16.60 -12.88 1.85
C ARG A 69 -15.53 -13.83 2.40
N GLU A 70 -15.77 -15.12 2.32
CA GLU A 70 -14.86 -16.18 2.79
C GLU A 70 -13.66 -16.32 1.83
N LYS A 71 -13.94 -16.34 0.52
CA LYS A 71 -12.90 -16.43 -0.53
C LYS A 71 -11.99 -15.22 -0.53
N ALA A 72 -12.55 -14.04 -0.25
CA ALA A 72 -11.80 -12.81 -0.05
C ALA A 72 -10.77 -12.90 1.09
N MET A 73 -11.16 -13.48 2.22
CA MET A 73 -10.26 -13.61 3.36
C MET A 73 -9.12 -14.58 3.09
N GLU A 74 -9.37 -15.70 2.43
CA GLU A 74 -8.31 -16.59 1.92
C GLU A 74 -7.41 -15.88 0.92
N TYR A 75 -8.00 -15.10 0.02
CA TYR A 75 -7.28 -14.31 -0.98
C TYR A 75 -6.30 -13.32 -0.35
N TYR A 76 -6.73 -12.52 0.63
CA TYR A 76 -5.86 -11.55 1.29
C TYR A 76 -4.93 -12.12 2.35
N LYS A 77 -5.13 -13.37 2.80
CA LYS A 77 -4.10 -14.08 3.58
C LYS A 77 -2.81 -14.20 2.76
N LEU A 78 -2.94 -14.40 1.46
CA LEU A 78 -1.83 -14.55 0.51
C LEU A 78 -1.39 -13.20 -0.08
N LEU A 79 -2.34 -12.32 -0.39
CA LEU A 79 -2.11 -11.02 -1.03
C LEU A 79 -2.14 -9.86 -0.05
N LYS A 80 -1.24 -9.97 0.91
CA LYS A 80 -1.03 -8.94 1.92
C LYS A 80 -0.35 -7.71 1.30
N PRO A 81 -0.82 -6.48 1.57
CA PRO A 81 -0.17 -5.24 1.12
C PRO A 81 1.33 -5.22 1.46
N GLU A 82 1.72 -5.80 2.60
CA GLU A 82 3.12 -5.89 3.03
C GLU A 82 3.97 -6.78 2.12
N VAL A 83 3.37 -7.81 1.52
CA VAL A 83 4.05 -8.72 0.59
C VAL A 83 4.30 -8.00 -0.73
N ILE A 84 3.30 -7.29 -1.25
CA ILE A 84 3.41 -6.47 -2.45
C ILE A 84 4.48 -5.38 -2.25
N ILE A 85 4.42 -4.67 -1.11
CA ILE A 85 5.42 -3.67 -0.71
C ILE A 85 6.81 -4.30 -0.64
N LYS A 86 7.01 -5.39 0.11
CA LYS A 86 8.35 -6.01 0.30
C LYS A 86 9.03 -6.39 -1.01
N LYS A 87 8.27 -6.80 -2.01
CA LYS A 87 8.79 -7.15 -3.34
C LYS A 87 9.29 -5.94 -4.12
N TYR A 88 8.77 -4.75 -3.79
CA TYR A 88 9.14 -3.48 -4.42
C TYR A 88 10.17 -2.67 -3.64
N LEU A 89 10.21 -2.76 -2.31
CA LEU A 89 11.12 -1.91 -1.53
C LEU A 89 12.60 -2.32 -1.67
N THR A 90 13.04 -3.18 -2.59
CA THR A 90 14.43 -3.70 -2.63
C THR A 90 15.49 -2.61 -2.47
N ASP A 91 15.23 -1.43 -3.04
CA ASP A 91 16.18 -0.32 -3.17
C ASP A 91 16.19 0.64 -1.97
N LEU A 92 15.24 0.52 -1.03
CA LEU A 92 15.27 1.31 0.20
C LEU A 92 16.16 0.65 1.26
N ASP A 93 16.82 1.47 2.08
CA ASP A 93 17.55 0.94 3.22
C ASP A 93 16.60 0.26 4.24
N LYS A 94 17.19 -0.58 5.09
CA LYS A 94 16.47 -1.37 6.09
C LYS A 94 15.65 -0.52 7.07
N MET A 95 16.07 0.72 7.35
CA MET A 95 15.39 1.63 8.27
C MET A 95 14.12 2.21 7.63
N ASN A 96 14.22 2.77 6.43
CA ASN A 96 13.08 3.30 5.69
C ASN A 96 12.04 2.22 5.40
N LYS A 97 12.47 1.00 5.03
CA LYS A 97 11.60 -0.20 4.93
C LYS A 97 10.79 -0.46 6.21
N LYS A 98 11.48 -0.48 7.35
CA LYS A 98 10.85 -0.74 8.66
C LYS A 98 9.87 0.38 9.03
N TYR A 99 10.23 1.63 8.73
CA TYR A 99 9.37 2.78 9.00
C TYR A 99 8.10 2.74 8.15
N MET A 100 8.22 2.55 6.83
CA MET A 100 7.08 2.46 5.91
C MET A 100 6.06 1.39 6.32
N LEU A 101 6.54 0.22 6.74
CA LEU A 101 5.67 -0.89 7.15
C LEU A 101 5.04 -0.67 8.53
N LYS A 102 5.75 -0.06 9.49
CA LYS A 102 5.29 0.04 10.88
C LYS A 102 4.61 1.36 11.23
N ARG A 103 5.00 2.46 10.60
CA ARG A 103 4.58 3.84 10.92
C ARG A 103 3.87 4.55 9.77
N GLY A 104 3.73 3.87 8.62
CA GLY A 104 3.13 4.44 7.43
C GLY A 104 4.09 5.28 6.60
N TRP A 105 3.58 5.76 5.47
CA TRP A 105 4.32 6.59 4.51
C TRP A 105 3.40 7.57 3.78
N PHE A 106 4.00 8.39 2.92
CA PHE A 106 3.31 9.36 2.09
C PHE A 106 2.79 8.71 0.80
N PHE A 107 1.47 8.55 0.68
CA PHE A 107 0.87 7.89 -0.48
C PHE A 107 1.17 8.60 -1.80
N TYR A 108 1.17 9.94 -1.82
CA TYR A 108 1.40 10.76 -3.01
C TYR A 108 2.78 10.56 -3.63
N MET A 109 3.79 10.18 -2.84
CA MET A 109 5.12 9.85 -3.34
C MET A 109 5.20 8.47 -3.99
N TYR A 110 4.40 7.53 -3.47
CA TYR A 110 4.47 6.13 -3.87
C TYR A 110 3.50 5.80 -5.00
N LEU A 111 2.41 6.55 -5.13
CA LEU A 111 1.41 6.33 -6.17
C LEU A 111 2.01 6.39 -7.59
N PRO A 112 2.83 7.39 -8.00
CA PRO A 112 3.46 7.38 -9.32
C PRO A 112 4.40 6.18 -9.53
N LYS A 113 5.13 5.79 -8.47
CA LYS A 113 6.01 4.63 -8.46
C LYS A 113 5.24 3.32 -8.67
N PHE A 114 4.09 3.19 -8.02
CA PHE A 114 3.18 2.05 -8.18
C PHE A 114 2.56 1.99 -9.58
N LEU A 115 2.15 3.12 -10.16
CA LEU A 115 1.65 3.16 -11.54
C LEU A 115 2.73 2.75 -12.54
N LYS A 116 3.98 3.20 -12.36
CA LYS A 116 5.10 2.78 -13.20
C LYS A 116 5.31 1.26 -13.15
N LEU A 117 5.18 0.63 -11.99
CA LEU A 117 5.22 -0.83 -11.85
C LEU A 117 4.12 -1.54 -12.63
N LEU A 118 2.94 -0.95 -12.63
CA LEU A 118 1.81 -1.43 -13.42
C LEU A 118 2.03 -1.22 -14.93
N GLY A 119 3.18 -0.67 -15.36
CA GLY A 119 3.41 -0.34 -16.77
C GLY A 119 2.61 0.88 -17.23
N LYS A 120 2.21 1.75 -16.30
CA LYS A 120 1.40 2.94 -16.55
C LYS A 120 2.19 4.21 -16.35
N THR A 121 1.85 5.20 -17.17
CA THR A 121 2.43 6.53 -17.13
C THR A 121 1.59 7.45 -16.25
N SER A 122 2.24 8.39 -15.57
CA SER A 122 1.57 9.35 -14.71
C SER A 122 2.29 10.68 -14.68
N MET A 123 1.53 11.76 -14.64
CA MET A 123 2.01 13.11 -14.34
C MET A 123 1.45 13.55 -12.99
N THR A 124 2.28 14.19 -12.16
CA THR A 124 1.82 14.80 -10.91
C THR A 124 1.66 16.29 -11.08
N LEU A 125 0.61 16.82 -10.47
CA LEU A 125 0.30 18.24 -10.39
C LEU A 125 0.28 18.60 -8.90
N ASP A 126 1.40 19.14 -8.43
CA ASP A 126 1.72 19.27 -7.02
C ASP A 126 1.47 20.71 -6.55
N ARG A 127 0.47 20.95 -5.68
CA ARG A 127 0.17 22.28 -5.13
C ARG A 127 0.19 22.29 -3.62
N PHE A 128 0.72 23.39 -3.06
CA PHE A 128 0.58 23.71 -1.66
C PHE A 128 -0.43 24.85 -1.50
N GLN A 129 -1.44 24.63 -0.65
CA GLN A 129 -2.57 25.54 -0.45
C GLN A 129 -3.28 25.87 -1.79
N GLU A 130 -3.55 27.15 -2.04
CA GLU A 130 -4.20 27.66 -3.26
C GLU A 130 -3.19 28.22 -4.26
N ASN A 131 -1.89 27.94 -4.06
CA ASN A 131 -0.85 28.33 -5.00
C ASN A 131 -0.95 27.53 -6.30
N ASP A 132 -0.15 27.95 -7.27
CA ASP A 132 0.01 27.25 -8.55
C ASP A 132 0.46 25.79 -8.38
N TYR A 133 0.23 25.00 -9.42
CA TYR A 133 0.66 23.61 -9.49
C TYR A 133 2.06 23.53 -10.05
N TYR A 134 2.86 22.62 -9.51
CA TYR A 134 4.17 22.26 -10.02
C TYR A 134 4.07 20.90 -10.70
N ILE A 135 4.52 20.83 -11.95
CA ILE A 135 4.49 19.62 -12.75
C ILE A 135 5.62 18.69 -12.29
N ASN A 136 5.27 17.44 -11.96
CA ASN A 136 6.20 16.36 -11.62
C ASN A 136 7.15 16.64 -10.43
N LEU A 137 6.91 17.68 -9.61
CA LEU A 137 7.80 18.06 -8.50
C LEU A 137 7.99 16.94 -7.48
N ILE A 138 6.93 16.21 -7.12
CA ILE A 138 7.07 15.10 -6.18
C ILE A 138 7.85 13.92 -6.77
N LYS A 139 7.79 13.75 -8.10
CA LYS A 139 8.48 12.66 -8.80
C LYS A 139 9.99 12.88 -8.84
N THR A 140 10.45 14.13 -8.82
CA THR A 140 11.88 14.45 -8.89
C THR A 140 12.62 14.23 -7.58
N THR A 141 11.95 13.89 -6.48
CA THR A 141 12.57 13.85 -5.15
C THR A 141 12.38 12.52 -4.41
N GLU A 142 13.31 12.22 -3.51
CA GLU A 142 13.21 11.13 -2.56
C GLU A 142 13.34 11.59 -1.12
N PHE A 143 12.61 10.90 -0.24
CA PHE A 143 12.50 11.23 1.16
C PHE A 143 13.18 10.13 1.97
N TYR A 144 14.12 10.52 2.82
CA TYR A 144 14.84 9.60 3.69
C TYR A 144 14.65 10.00 5.14
N LYS A 145 14.27 9.05 6.00
CA LYS A 145 14.30 9.27 7.44
C LYS A 145 15.75 9.24 7.95
N LYS A 146 16.16 10.31 8.64
CA LYS A 146 17.47 10.36 9.32
C LYS A 146 17.50 9.61 10.65
N SER A 147 16.33 9.35 11.24
CA SER A 147 16.20 8.63 12.51
C SER A 147 14.86 7.90 12.61
N LEU A 148 14.82 6.84 13.42
CA LEU A 148 13.57 6.18 13.85
C LEU A 148 12.81 6.99 14.91
N VAL A 149 13.41 8.03 15.48
CA VAL A 149 12.83 8.91 16.49
C VAL A 149 12.79 10.34 15.93
N GLY A 150 11.61 10.98 15.99
CA GLY A 150 11.40 12.34 15.48
C GLY A 150 10.87 12.43 14.04
N ASN A 151 10.62 13.67 13.61
CA ASN A 151 10.03 13.99 12.31
C ASN A 151 11.04 14.36 11.22
N ASN A 152 12.34 14.35 11.52
CA ASN A 152 13.39 14.77 10.59
C ASN A 152 13.42 13.88 9.33
N VAL A 153 13.13 14.50 8.18
CA VAL A 153 13.20 13.90 6.85
C VAL A 153 14.23 14.67 6.04
N GLU A 154 15.09 13.94 5.35
CA GLU A 154 15.94 14.47 4.30
C GLU A 154 15.23 14.35 2.96
N ILE A 155 15.26 15.41 2.16
CA ILE A 155 14.69 15.44 0.83
C ILE A 155 15.84 15.66 -0.14
N LYS A 156 16.04 14.70 -1.06
CA LYS A 156 17.08 14.75 -2.09
C LYS A 156 16.45 14.79 -3.46
N LEU A 157 17.06 15.56 -4.35
CA LEU A 157 16.74 15.52 -5.77
C LEU A 157 17.29 14.22 -6.37
N LEU A 158 16.50 13.56 -7.21
CA LEU A 158 16.91 12.35 -7.92
C LEU A 158 17.91 12.68 -9.04
N PRO A 159 18.90 11.81 -9.31
CA PRO A 159 19.87 12.04 -10.39
C PRO A 159 19.23 12.25 -11.77
N ASN A 160 18.12 11.57 -12.04
CA ASN A 160 17.39 11.64 -13.31
C ASN A 160 16.20 12.61 -13.28
N TYR A 161 16.24 13.64 -12.43
CA TYR A 161 15.12 14.58 -12.27
C TYR A 161 14.69 15.26 -13.59
N LYS A 162 15.64 15.58 -14.48
CA LYS A 162 15.34 16.22 -15.78
C LYS A 162 14.41 15.36 -16.63
N GLU A 163 14.73 14.08 -16.78
CA GLU A 163 13.88 13.10 -17.49
C GLU A 163 12.49 12.96 -16.86
N LEU A 164 12.38 13.14 -15.55
CA LEU A 164 11.12 13.03 -14.82
C LEU A 164 10.22 14.26 -14.98
N LEU A 165 10.81 15.41 -15.34
CA LEU A 165 10.10 16.65 -15.65
C LEU A 165 9.61 16.67 -17.10
N GLU A 166 10.30 15.98 -18.01
CA GLU A 166 9.86 15.85 -19.41
C GLU A 166 8.52 15.10 -19.53
N ILE A 167 7.59 15.70 -20.28
CA ILE A 167 6.32 15.07 -20.66
C ILE A 167 6.39 14.73 -22.15
N LYS A 168 6.71 13.46 -22.44
CA LYS A 168 6.86 12.97 -23.82
C LYS A 168 5.52 12.70 -24.50
N SER A 169 4.51 12.35 -23.70
CA SER A 169 3.16 12.02 -24.17
C SER A 169 2.15 12.22 -23.06
N ASN A 170 0.88 12.38 -23.44
CA ASN A 170 -0.23 12.46 -22.50
C ASN A 170 -0.30 11.17 -21.64
N PRO A 171 -0.22 11.28 -20.31
CA PRO A 171 -0.09 10.12 -19.43
C PRO A 171 -1.40 9.35 -19.29
N ASP A 172 -1.35 8.12 -18.78
CA ASP A 172 -2.53 7.33 -18.43
C ASP A 172 -3.28 7.94 -17.22
N TYR A 173 -2.54 8.58 -16.30
CA TYR A 173 -3.06 9.17 -15.08
C TYR A 173 -2.57 10.60 -14.86
N LEU A 174 -3.46 11.48 -14.43
CA LEU A 174 -3.13 12.80 -13.86
C LEU A 174 -3.37 12.74 -12.35
N LEU A 175 -2.34 13.02 -11.57
CA LEU A 175 -2.35 12.92 -10.11
C LEU A 175 -2.26 14.32 -9.50
N VAL A 176 -3.39 14.84 -9.05
CA VAL A 176 -3.46 16.20 -8.48
C VAL A 176 -3.27 16.12 -6.98
N ASN A 177 -2.06 16.47 -6.52
CA ASN A 177 -1.68 16.44 -5.12
C ASN A 177 -1.93 17.81 -4.47
N CYS A 178 -2.82 17.83 -3.47
CA CYS A 178 -3.16 19.03 -2.72
C CYS A 178 -2.60 18.91 -1.30
N PHE A 179 -1.71 19.82 -0.92
CA PHE A 179 -1.07 19.86 0.40
C PHE A 179 -1.52 21.09 1.19
N THR A 180 -1.85 20.94 2.48
CA THR A 180 -2.39 22.05 3.29
C THR A 180 -1.88 22.08 4.74
N VAL A 181 -0.85 21.30 5.06
CA VAL A 181 -0.35 21.14 6.45
C VAL A 181 1.09 21.67 6.53
N ASP A 182 1.39 22.45 7.56
CA ASP A 182 2.66 23.17 7.70
C ASP A 182 3.90 22.27 7.59
N PHE A 183 3.90 21.09 8.24
CA PHE A 183 5.00 20.13 8.13
C PHE A 183 5.24 19.70 6.67
N ILE A 184 4.16 19.47 5.90
CA ILE A 184 4.26 19.12 4.49
C ILE A 184 4.62 20.37 3.66
N GLY A 185 4.18 21.56 4.08
CA GLY A 185 4.60 22.83 3.50
C GLY A 185 6.12 23.03 3.55
N SER A 186 6.74 22.77 4.71
CA SER A 186 8.21 22.83 4.83
C SER A 186 8.90 21.82 3.90
N ALA A 187 8.36 20.61 3.79
CA ALA A 187 8.86 19.61 2.84
C ALA A 187 8.69 20.06 1.38
N PHE A 188 7.55 20.66 1.05
CA PHE A 188 7.24 21.20 -0.27
C PHE A 188 8.20 22.32 -0.66
N GLN A 189 8.40 23.29 0.23
CA GLN A 189 9.37 24.38 0.04
C GLN A 189 10.81 23.84 -0.10
N ALA A 190 11.16 22.77 0.62
CA ALA A 190 12.47 22.14 0.43
C ALA A 190 12.62 21.48 -0.95
N MET A 191 11.56 20.85 -1.49
CA MET A 191 11.57 20.31 -2.86
C MET A 191 11.77 21.43 -3.89
N VAL A 192 11.01 22.53 -3.77
CA VAL A 192 11.14 23.72 -4.63
C VAL A 192 12.57 24.27 -4.59
N ARG A 193 13.10 24.53 -3.39
CA ARG A 193 14.48 25.03 -3.22
C ARG A 193 15.53 24.09 -3.80
N ASN A 194 15.34 22.77 -3.72
CA ASN A 194 16.28 21.82 -4.28
C ASN A 194 16.31 21.86 -5.81
N ILE A 195 15.18 22.14 -6.47
CA ILE A 195 15.13 22.38 -7.92
C ILE A 195 15.87 23.67 -8.26
N ASP A 196 15.55 24.78 -7.58
CA ASP A 196 16.15 26.09 -7.90
C ASP A 196 17.69 26.11 -7.72
N LYS A 197 18.22 25.29 -6.82
CA LYS A 197 19.67 25.13 -6.61
C LYS A 197 20.41 24.46 -7.77
N THR A 198 19.70 23.79 -8.68
CA THR A 198 20.35 23.11 -9.82
C THR A 198 20.85 24.08 -10.88
N HIS A 199 20.30 25.29 -10.94
CA HIS A 199 20.51 26.32 -11.98
C HIS A 199 20.08 25.92 -13.41
N ASP A 200 20.04 24.63 -13.74
CA ASP A 200 19.62 24.12 -15.05
C ASP A 200 18.09 24.13 -15.26
N VAL A 201 17.33 24.00 -14.18
CA VAL A 201 15.86 24.01 -14.19
C VAL A 201 15.38 24.82 -12.99
N THR A 202 14.43 25.71 -13.21
CA THR A 202 13.84 26.52 -12.14
C THR A 202 12.47 26.01 -11.75
N SER A 203 12.08 26.23 -10.49
CA SER A 203 10.75 25.94 -10.02
C SER A 203 9.67 26.73 -10.77
N GLU A 204 10.02 27.92 -11.27
CA GLU A 204 9.17 28.71 -12.16
C GLU A 204 8.90 27.97 -13.46
N SER A 205 9.93 27.40 -14.11
CA SER A 205 9.78 26.72 -15.40
C SER A 205 8.83 25.51 -15.37
N ILE A 206 8.62 24.92 -14.19
CA ILE A 206 7.76 23.74 -14.01
C ILE A 206 6.38 24.09 -13.43
N LYS A 207 6.06 25.39 -13.28
CA LYS A 207 4.72 25.84 -12.91
C LYS A 207 3.71 25.60 -14.03
N LEU A 208 2.52 25.19 -13.64
CA LEU A 208 1.42 24.93 -14.55
C LEU A 208 0.93 26.20 -15.25
N SER A 209 1.01 27.37 -14.61
CA SER A 209 0.68 28.65 -15.26
C SER A 209 1.39 28.85 -16.60
N ASN A 210 2.64 28.39 -16.74
CA ASN A 210 3.41 28.45 -17.98
C ASN A 210 2.92 27.51 -19.08
N SER A 211 2.09 26.52 -18.73
CA SER A 211 1.48 25.55 -19.66
C SER A 211 -0.06 25.54 -19.57
N LYS A 212 -0.67 26.57 -18.97
CA LYS A 212 -2.10 26.59 -18.60
C LYS A 212 -3.05 26.36 -19.77
N LYS A 213 -2.68 26.79 -20.98
CA LYS A 213 -3.47 26.59 -22.22
C LYS A 213 -3.71 25.11 -22.54
N GLN A 214 -2.91 24.20 -21.99
CA GLN A 214 -3.04 22.76 -22.20
C GLN A 214 -4.16 22.14 -21.36
N PHE A 215 -4.70 22.84 -20.35
CA PHE A 215 -5.69 22.30 -19.41
C PHE A 215 -7.05 22.98 -19.52
N LYS A 216 -8.13 22.20 -19.42
CA LYS A 216 -9.51 22.69 -19.26
C LYS A 216 -10.20 21.98 -18.09
N GLY A 217 -10.93 22.73 -17.26
CA GLY A 217 -11.72 22.21 -16.14
C GLY A 217 -10.95 21.88 -14.85
N LEU A 218 -9.61 21.87 -14.89
CA LEU A 218 -8.78 21.52 -13.73
C LEU A 218 -8.90 22.52 -12.56
N ASP A 219 -8.99 23.82 -12.87
CA ASP A 219 -9.15 24.92 -11.91
C ASP A 219 -10.42 24.78 -11.06
N LYS A 220 -11.47 24.23 -11.67
CA LYS A 220 -12.77 23.97 -11.04
C LYS A 220 -12.91 22.54 -10.50
N PHE A 221 -11.89 21.70 -10.67
CA PHE A 221 -11.96 20.25 -10.41
C PHE A 221 -13.22 19.61 -11.04
N GLU A 222 -13.43 19.88 -12.33
CA GLU A 222 -14.51 19.25 -13.09
C GLU A 222 -14.37 17.72 -13.13
N ASP A 223 -15.48 17.00 -13.20
CA ASP A 223 -15.45 15.54 -13.26
C ASP A 223 -14.76 15.00 -14.51
N VAL A 224 -14.76 15.78 -15.59
CA VAL A 224 -13.99 15.52 -16.81
C VAL A 224 -13.14 16.72 -17.10
N ILE A 225 -11.84 16.52 -17.18
CA ILE A 225 -10.87 17.56 -17.54
C ILE A 225 -10.22 17.21 -18.87
N GLU A 226 -9.67 18.21 -19.55
CA GLU A 226 -8.89 18.01 -20.77
C GLU A 226 -7.42 18.35 -20.49
N TYR A 227 -6.52 17.53 -21.00
CA TYR A 227 -5.09 17.82 -21.06
C TYR A 227 -4.56 17.51 -22.45
N ASN A 228 -4.08 18.53 -23.15
CA ASN A 228 -3.45 18.42 -24.46
C ASN A 228 -4.28 17.56 -25.45
N GLY A 229 -5.58 17.87 -25.55
CA GLY A 229 -6.55 17.20 -26.43
C GLY A 229 -7.15 15.89 -25.88
N ASP A 230 -6.50 15.25 -24.90
CA ASP A 230 -7.03 14.04 -24.27
C ASP A 230 -7.96 14.37 -23.10
N LYS A 231 -9.05 13.61 -22.98
CA LYS A 231 -9.99 13.73 -21.86
C LYS A 231 -9.62 12.79 -20.72
N TYR A 232 -9.82 13.25 -19.50
CA TYR A 232 -9.57 12.50 -18.28
C TYR A 232 -10.76 12.60 -17.33
N ILE A 233 -11.16 11.48 -16.75
CA ILE A 233 -12.29 11.41 -15.82
C ILE A 233 -11.80 11.31 -14.37
N LEU A 234 -12.41 12.07 -13.48
CA LEU A 234 -12.24 11.97 -12.04
C LEU A 234 -12.72 10.60 -11.57
N ASP A 235 -11.78 9.74 -11.20
CA ASP A 235 -12.09 8.34 -10.91
C ASP A 235 -12.09 8.03 -9.41
N SER A 236 -11.07 8.54 -8.71
CA SER A 236 -10.85 8.26 -7.29
C SER A 236 -10.04 9.37 -6.63
N CYS A 237 -9.93 9.30 -5.30
CA CYS A 237 -8.97 10.11 -4.56
C CYS A 237 -8.49 9.39 -3.30
N ILE A 238 -7.31 9.76 -2.84
CA ILE A 238 -6.72 9.29 -1.58
C ILE A 238 -6.67 10.47 -0.61
N LEU A 239 -7.17 10.26 0.61
CA LEU A 239 -7.31 11.30 1.63
C LEU A 239 -6.46 10.96 2.84
N SER A 240 -5.88 11.98 3.48
CA SER A 240 -5.34 11.87 4.83
C SER A 240 -6.28 12.51 5.83
N ASN A 241 -6.20 12.06 7.09
CA ASN A 241 -6.87 12.69 8.21
C ASN A 241 -6.41 14.17 8.31
N TYR A 242 -7.36 15.11 8.31
CA TYR A 242 -7.02 16.53 8.39
C TYR A 242 -6.80 17.02 9.84
N ASN A 243 -7.15 16.21 10.85
CA ASN A 243 -6.91 16.55 12.25
C ASN A 243 -5.42 16.30 12.59
N ASN A 244 -4.71 17.35 13.01
CA ASN A 244 -3.26 17.35 13.22
C ASN A 244 -2.80 16.57 14.49
N THR A 245 -3.75 16.15 15.33
CA THR A 245 -3.54 15.58 16.67
C THR A 245 -3.62 14.06 16.72
N THR A 246 -4.12 13.39 15.67
CA THR A 246 -4.40 11.95 15.69
C THR A 246 -3.61 11.16 14.64
N SER A 247 -3.53 9.84 14.84
CA SER A 247 -2.82 8.89 13.98
C SER A 247 -3.04 9.18 12.48
N ARG A 248 -1.94 9.17 11.71
CA ARG A 248 -1.94 9.39 10.25
C ARG A 248 -2.60 8.19 9.56
N HIS A 249 -3.92 8.24 9.41
CA HIS A 249 -4.69 7.27 8.63
C HIS A 249 -4.96 7.80 7.22
N ALA A 250 -5.00 6.89 6.25
CA ALA A 250 -5.29 7.19 4.86
C ALA A 250 -6.44 6.32 4.36
N ILE A 251 -7.36 6.95 3.63
CA ILE A 251 -8.56 6.32 3.07
C ILE A 251 -8.66 6.63 1.59
N ALA A 252 -9.57 5.96 0.89
CA ALA A 252 -9.84 6.24 -0.52
C ALA A 252 -11.32 6.55 -0.76
N GLY A 253 -11.60 7.51 -1.62
CA GLY A 253 -12.86 7.56 -2.34
C GLY A 253 -12.69 6.92 -3.70
N ILE A 254 -13.63 6.07 -4.09
CA ILE A 254 -13.59 5.36 -5.37
C ILE A 254 -14.91 5.48 -6.11
N SER A 255 -14.88 5.28 -7.41
CA SER A 255 -16.08 5.13 -8.24
C SER A 255 -16.38 3.65 -8.49
N CYS A 256 -17.67 3.29 -8.50
CA CYS A 256 -18.16 1.97 -8.87
C CYS A 256 -19.58 2.09 -9.45
N LYS A 257 -19.82 1.54 -10.65
CA LYS A 257 -21.09 1.67 -11.40
C LYS A 257 -21.63 3.11 -11.42
N ASN A 258 -20.76 4.07 -11.75
CA ASN A 258 -21.02 5.51 -11.80
C ASN A 258 -21.51 6.11 -10.46
N ASN A 259 -21.38 5.37 -9.36
CA ASN A 259 -21.66 5.84 -8.01
C ASN A 259 -20.33 6.05 -7.26
N ARG A 260 -20.38 6.86 -6.22
CA ARG A 260 -19.23 7.26 -5.40
C ARG A 260 -19.29 6.56 -4.03
N TYR A 261 -18.16 6.02 -3.60
CA TYR A 261 -18.02 5.26 -2.35
C TYR A 261 -16.76 5.67 -1.58
N VAL A 262 -16.74 5.36 -0.28
CA VAL A 262 -15.60 5.50 0.61
C VAL A 262 -15.13 4.12 1.07
N TYR A 263 -13.82 3.92 0.99
CA TYR A 263 -13.10 2.80 1.56
C TYR A 263 -12.24 3.30 2.73
N ASN A 264 -12.41 2.72 3.93
CA ASN A 264 -11.69 3.13 5.14
C ASN A 264 -10.53 2.19 5.55
N GLY A 265 -10.43 1.02 4.93
CA GLY A 265 -9.42 -0.02 5.22
C GLY A 265 -9.52 -0.72 6.56
N TRP A 266 -10.56 -0.47 7.35
CA TRP A 266 -10.73 -1.12 8.64
C TRP A 266 -11.29 -2.53 8.50
N MET A 267 -11.07 -3.32 9.55
CA MET A 267 -11.67 -4.63 9.73
C MET A 267 -12.71 -4.56 10.85
N ARG A 268 -13.80 -5.31 10.72
CA ARG A 268 -14.74 -5.56 11.81
C ARG A 268 -14.05 -6.44 12.86
N THR A 269 -13.36 -5.88 13.87
CA THR A 269 -12.78 -6.66 15.01
C THR A 269 -12.60 -5.82 16.28
N THR A 270 -12.67 -6.45 17.46
CA THR A 270 -12.22 -5.88 18.75
C THR A 270 -11.02 -6.66 19.33
N PHE A 271 -10.08 -5.95 19.97
CA PHE A 271 -8.95 -6.49 20.74
C PHE A 271 -8.79 -5.82 22.13
N ASP A 272 -9.87 -5.24 22.67
CA ASP A 272 -9.88 -4.51 23.96
C ASP A 272 -10.18 -5.45 25.16
N PRO A 273 -9.34 -5.50 26.22
CA PRO A 273 -9.62 -6.22 27.46
C PRO A 273 -10.79 -5.65 28.30
N ALA A 274 -11.21 -4.40 28.08
CA ALA A 274 -12.24 -3.67 28.82
C ALA A 274 -13.62 -3.65 28.13
N ILE A 275 -13.77 -4.30 26.97
CA ILE A 275 -15.08 -4.53 26.36
C ILE A 275 -15.74 -5.75 27.03
N VAL A 276 -16.81 -5.47 27.77
CA VAL A 276 -17.49 -6.40 28.70
C VAL A 276 -18.24 -7.52 27.97
N ASP A 277 -18.65 -7.31 26.72
CA ASP A 277 -19.29 -8.35 25.92
C ASP A 277 -18.50 -8.66 24.63
N LYS A 278 -17.79 -9.79 24.68
CA LYS A 278 -16.97 -10.33 23.60
C LYS A 278 -17.80 -11.10 22.57
N ASN A 279 -19.13 -11.19 22.75
CA ASN A 279 -19.99 -12.06 21.96
C ASN A 279 -20.73 -11.38 20.79
N LEU A 280 -20.60 -10.07 20.61
CA LEU A 280 -21.41 -9.34 19.60
C LEU A 280 -20.97 -9.54 18.14
N PHE A 281 -19.73 -9.96 17.87
CA PHE A 281 -19.27 -10.31 16.51
C PHE A 281 -18.20 -11.40 16.55
N ILE A 282 -18.54 -12.60 17.03
CA ILE A 282 -17.58 -13.70 17.24
C ILE A 282 -17.05 -14.29 15.92
N HIS A 283 -17.79 -14.23 14.81
CA HIS A 283 -17.56 -15.19 13.73
C HIS A 283 -16.88 -14.71 12.44
N GLU A 284 -16.72 -13.40 12.20
CA GLU A 284 -16.22 -12.96 10.89
C GLU A 284 -15.28 -11.74 10.97
N ARG A 285 -13.96 -12.00 10.85
CA ARG A 285 -12.91 -10.97 10.69
C ARG A 285 -12.97 -10.34 9.29
N MET A 286 -14.04 -9.64 8.97
CA MET A 286 -14.27 -9.15 7.62
C MET A 286 -13.83 -7.69 7.45
N PRO A 287 -13.20 -7.31 6.33
CA PRO A 287 -12.98 -5.91 6.01
C PRO A 287 -14.32 -5.15 5.91
N CYS A 288 -14.32 -3.88 6.30
CA CYS A 288 -15.49 -3.01 6.16
C CYS A 288 -15.89 -2.88 4.69
N GLU A 289 -17.19 -2.94 4.42
CA GLU A 289 -17.75 -2.77 3.10
C GLU A 289 -17.48 -1.36 2.54
N LEU A 290 -17.60 -1.20 1.22
CA LEU A 290 -17.63 0.12 0.62
C LEU A 290 -18.85 0.89 1.11
N MET A 291 -18.61 2.09 1.66
CA MET A 291 -19.67 2.95 2.16
C MET A 291 -20.11 3.87 1.04
N LYS A 292 -21.37 3.78 0.60
CA LYS A 292 -21.90 4.70 -0.42
C LYS A 292 -21.84 6.13 0.12
N PHE A 293 -21.19 7.00 -0.62
CA PHE A 293 -21.00 8.39 -0.21
C PHE A 293 -20.71 9.23 -1.45
N ASN A 294 -21.61 10.18 -1.74
CA ASN A 294 -21.48 11.05 -2.90
C ASN A 294 -20.44 12.14 -2.64
N TRP A 295 -19.16 11.76 -2.69
CA TRP A 295 -18.08 12.66 -2.39
C TRP A 295 -17.94 13.77 -3.44
N ASP A 296 -17.52 14.96 -3.01
CA ASP A 296 -17.24 16.11 -3.87
C ASP A 296 -15.88 16.71 -3.49
N VAL A 297 -14.94 16.70 -4.44
CA VAL A 297 -13.58 17.22 -4.24
C VAL A 297 -13.51 18.75 -4.21
N LYS A 298 -14.60 19.43 -4.59
CA LYS A 298 -14.72 20.89 -4.62
C LYS A 298 -15.22 21.45 -3.31
N ASN A 299 -15.89 20.65 -2.48
CA ASN A 299 -16.58 21.14 -1.28
C ASN A 299 -15.75 20.89 0.00
N PRO A 300 -15.02 21.90 0.52
CA PRO A 300 -14.25 21.78 1.77
C PRO A 300 -15.14 21.71 3.02
N LYS A 301 -16.43 22.05 2.91
CA LYS A 301 -17.39 21.99 4.02
C LYS A 301 -17.94 20.58 4.23
N SER A 302 -17.93 19.74 3.18
CA SER A 302 -18.28 18.33 3.29
C SER A 302 -17.21 17.57 4.08
N LYS A 303 -17.46 17.43 5.38
CA LYS A 303 -16.59 16.75 6.35
C LYS A 303 -17.32 15.56 6.95
N PHE A 304 -16.58 14.50 7.19
CA PHE A 304 -17.09 13.29 7.84
C PHE A 304 -15.97 12.65 8.64
N CYS A 305 -16.33 11.80 9.60
CA CYS A 305 -15.35 11.01 10.33
C CYS A 305 -15.71 9.54 10.29
N LEU A 306 -14.71 8.70 10.52
CA LEU A 306 -14.94 7.27 10.65
C LEU A 306 -15.41 6.96 12.07
N ASN A 307 -16.45 6.14 12.19
CA ASN A 307 -16.88 5.64 13.49
C ASN A 307 -16.04 4.39 13.86
N PRO A 308 -15.18 4.44 14.89
CA PRO A 308 -14.30 3.30 15.22
C PRO A 308 -15.06 2.05 15.71
N ARG A 309 -16.35 2.18 16.08
CA ARG A 309 -17.17 1.07 16.60
C ARG A 309 -17.96 0.34 15.52
N ILE A 310 -18.28 1.02 14.42
CA ILE A 310 -19.10 0.49 13.33
C ILE A 310 -18.51 0.93 12.00
N CYS A 311 -18.49 0.06 10.99
CA CYS A 311 -18.00 0.38 9.64
C CYS A 311 -18.90 1.39 8.89
N GLN A 312 -19.06 2.59 9.43
CA GLN A 312 -19.93 3.64 8.91
C GLN A 312 -19.28 5.02 9.06
N LEU A 313 -19.73 5.94 8.20
CA LEU A 313 -19.35 7.35 8.24
C LEU A 313 -20.26 8.08 9.23
N LYS A 314 -19.67 8.86 10.13
CA LYS A 314 -20.40 9.78 11.00
C LYS A 314 -20.35 11.18 10.39
N ASN A 315 -21.50 11.71 10.02
CA ASN A 315 -21.62 13.14 9.72
C ASN A 315 -21.42 13.92 11.02
N LEU A 316 -20.63 15.00 10.96
CA LEU A 316 -20.35 15.83 12.11
C LEU A 316 -21.05 17.18 11.96
N ASP A 317 -21.87 17.53 12.96
CA ASP A 317 -22.33 18.90 13.17
C ASP A 317 -21.30 19.75 13.94
N LYS A 318 -20.35 19.11 14.65
CA LYS A 318 -19.25 19.77 15.39
C LYS A 318 -17.92 19.03 15.22
N THR A 319 -16.82 19.76 15.05
CA THR A 319 -15.47 19.20 14.91
C THR A 319 -14.99 18.57 16.22
N ASP A 320 -14.93 17.25 16.26
CA ASP A 320 -14.22 16.52 17.30
C ASP A 320 -12.76 16.31 16.86
N ASN A 321 -11.84 16.98 17.56
CA ASN A 321 -10.41 16.97 17.25
C ASN A 321 -9.73 15.62 17.54
N ASN A 322 -10.41 14.69 18.22
CA ASN A 322 -9.86 13.37 18.55
C ASN A 322 -10.31 12.26 17.59
N ASN A 323 -11.12 12.57 16.59
CA ASN A 323 -11.59 11.59 15.61
C ASN A 323 -10.76 11.60 14.32
N GLN A 324 -10.75 10.47 13.62
CA GLN A 324 -10.19 10.38 12.26
C GLN A 324 -11.18 10.98 11.28
N CYS A 325 -10.91 12.21 10.86
CA CYS A 325 -11.83 13.02 10.09
C CYS A 325 -11.24 13.42 8.74
N PHE A 326 -12.11 13.41 7.73
CA PHE A 326 -11.73 13.49 6.34
C PHE A 326 -12.66 14.45 5.60
N SER A 327 -12.15 15.00 4.52
CA SER A 327 -12.90 15.80 3.57
C SER A 327 -12.30 15.59 2.20
N PHE A 328 -13.17 15.58 1.20
CA PHE A 328 -12.74 15.51 -0.20
C PHE A 328 -12.28 16.88 -0.72
N GLY A 329 -12.74 17.98 -0.12
CA GLY A 329 -12.35 19.34 -0.45
C GLY A 329 -11.34 19.99 0.49
N LYS A 330 -10.94 19.34 1.59
CA LYS A 330 -9.98 19.88 2.57
C LYS A 330 -8.90 18.85 2.96
N GLY A 331 -7.72 19.34 3.34
CA GLY A 331 -6.63 18.52 3.86
C GLY A 331 -5.74 17.95 2.75
N VAL A 332 -4.77 17.12 3.17
CA VAL A 332 -3.83 16.44 2.28
C VAL A 332 -4.55 15.37 1.49
N ARG A 333 -4.52 15.49 0.16
CA ARG A 333 -5.20 14.56 -0.74
C ARG A 333 -4.53 14.43 -2.09
N THR A 334 -4.70 13.28 -2.73
CA THR A 334 -4.38 13.06 -4.14
C THR A 334 -5.68 12.78 -4.87
N ILE A 335 -6.03 13.64 -5.82
CA ILE A 335 -7.17 13.45 -6.72
C ILE A 335 -6.64 12.76 -7.98
N ILE A 336 -7.31 11.69 -8.41
CA ILE A 336 -6.83 10.79 -9.45
C ILE A 336 -7.77 10.87 -10.65
N TYR A 337 -7.25 11.42 -11.73
CA TYR A 337 -7.91 11.43 -13.03
C TYR A 337 -7.33 10.35 -13.92
N VAL A 338 -8.20 9.62 -14.62
CA VAL A 338 -7.84 8.50 -15.50
C VAL A 338 -8.12 8.90 -16.93
N LYS A 339 -7.18 8.64 -17.83
CA LYS A 339 -7.37 8.90 -19.27
C LYS A 339 -8.63 8.19 -19.77
N MET A 340 -9.44 8.89 -20.55
CA MET A 340 -10.64 8.30 -21.14
C MET A 340 -10.30 7.69 -22.50
N ASN A 341 -10.90 6.54 -22.78
CA ASN A 341 -10.89 5.95 -24.11
C ASN A 341 -12.16 5.11 -24.29
N LYS A 342 -12.79 5.21 -25.46
CA LYS A 342 -14.04 4.50 -25.79
C LYS A 342 -13.87 2.98 -25.80
N ASP A 343 -12.66 2.50 -26.06
CA ASP A 343 -12.32 1.09 -26.14
C ASP A 343 -12.15 0.44 -24.75
N TYR A 344 -12.08 1.25 -23.68
CA TYR A 344 -11.94 0.77 -22.31
C TYR A 344 -13.21 0.05 -21.83
N LYS A 345 -13.35 -1.22 -22.21
CA LYS A 345 -14.47 -2.08 -21.84
C LYS A 345 -14.25 -2.67 -20.45
N SER A 346 -15.23 -2.50 -19.56
CA SER A 346 -15.25 -3.23 -18.30
C SER A 346 -15.81 -4.63 -18.50
N LEU A 347 -15.21 -5.64 -17.88
CA LEU A 347 -15.79 -7.00 -17.76
C LEU A 347 -17.08 -7.04 -16.91
N GLU A 348 -17.53 -5.92 -16.38
CA GLU A 348 -18.70 -5.81 -15.48
C GLU A 348 -20.07 -5.90 -16.20
N LEU A 349 -20.09 -5.98 -17.53
CA LEU A 349 -21.30 -6.12 -18.34
C LEU A 349 -21.81 -7.56 -18.43
N ASN A 350 -20.96 -8.57 -18.18
CA ASN A 350 -21.31 -9.99 -18.37
C ASN A 350 -21.65 -10.75 -17.07
N ARG A 351 -21.85 -10.05 -15.94
CA ARG A 351 -22.16 -10.67 -14.64
C ARG A 351 -23.57 -10.37 -14.11
N SER A 352 -24.42 -9.70 -14.89
CA SER A 352 -25.86 -9.61 -14.57
C SER A 352 -26.58 -10.88 -15.05
N SER A 353 -27.43 -11.41 -14.17
CA SER A 353 -28.33 -12.56 -14.31
C SER A 353 -27.67 -13.92 -14.60
N GLY A 354 -27.36 -14.65 -13.54
CA GLY A 354 -27.19 -16.10 -13.61
C GLY A 354 -27.24 -16.70 -12.21
N LYS A 355 -28.29 -17.48 -11.93
CA LYS A 355 -28.19 -18.53 -10.90
C LYS A 355 -26.92 -19.33 -11.18
N SER A 356 -26.32 -19.83 -10.12
CA SER A 356 -25.14 -20.69 -10.15
C SER A 356 -25.25 -21.78 -11.22
N ASP A 357 -24.58 -21.60 -12.35
CA ASP A 357 -24.27 -22.69 -13.28
C ASP A 357 -22.82 -22.55 -13.75
N ILE A 358 -21.93 -22.96 -12.86
CA ILE A 358 -20.50 -23.21 -13.10
C ILE A 358 -20.38 -24.46 -13.99
N LYS A 359 -20.94 -24.45 -15.20
CA LYS A 359 -20.72 -25.53 -16.18
C LYS A 359 -20.58 -25.09 -17.63
N LYS A 360 -20.93 -23.85 -18.02
CA LYS A 360 -20.96 -23.46 -19.44
C LYS A 360 -19.90 -22.47 -19.94
N VAL A 361 -18.99 -21.97 -19.09
CA VAL A 361 -17.89 -21.08 -19.56
C VAL A 361 -16.55 -21.82 -19.75
N VAL A 362 -16.52 -23.14 -19.56
CA VAL A 362 -15.33 -23.97 -19.81
C VAL A 362 -15.35 -24.53 -21.24
N LYS A 363 -15.27 -23.67 -22.25
CA LYS A 363 -14.84 -24.06 -23.61
C LYS A 363 -14.06 -22.91 -24.27
N THR A 364 -12.98 -22.51 -23.61
CA THR A 364 -11.80 -21.91 -24.25
C THR A 364 -10.61 -22.38 -23.42
N ASP A 365 -9.58 -22.90 -24.07
CA ASP A 365 -8.44 -23.62 -23.50
C ASP A 365 -7.65 -22.84 -22.44
N ILE A 366 -8.23 -22.74 -21.24
CA ILE A 366 -7.52 -22.43 -20.01
C ILE A 366 -6.83 -23.72 -19.60
N LYS A 367 -5.51 -23.82 -19.82
CA LYS A 367 -4.69 -24.85 -19.18
C LYS A 367 -5.07 -24.90 -17.69
N LYS A 368 -5.53 -26.07 -17.24
CA LYS A 368 -5.90 -26.33 -15.84
C LYS A 368 -4.79 -25.79 -14.92
N PRO A 369 -5.13 -25.09 -13.82
CA PRO A 369 -4.17 -24.71 -12.81
C PRO A 369 -3.38 -25.94 -12.36
N LYS A 370 -2.08 -25.78 -12.11
CA LYS A 370 -1.23 -26.83 -11.55
C LYS A 370 -1.84 -27.31 -10.23
N GLU A 371 -2.49 -28.46 -10.25
CA GLU A 371 -3.01 -29.11 -9.05
C GLU A 371 -1.83 -29.53 -8.16
N CYS A 372 -1.90 -29.11 -6.89
CA CYS A 372 -0.90 -29.50 -5.91
C CYS A 372 -1.35 -30.79 -5.22
N PRO A 373 -0.42 -31.74 -4.95
CA PRO A 373 -0.73 -32.96 -4.22
C PRO A 373 -1.34 -32.66 -2.85
N ASP A 374 -2.14 -33.58 -2.33
CA ASP A 374 -2.81 -33.45 -1.03
C ASP A 374 -1.86 -33.00 0.09
N GLY A 375 -2.33 -32.04 0.88
CA GLY A 375 -1.53 -31.41 1.93
C GLY A 375 -0.49 -30.41 1.42
N LYS A 376 -0.53 -30.01 0.15
CA LYS A 376 0.25 -28.90 -0.39
C LYS A 376 -0.66 -27.87 -1.08
N VAL A 377 -0.34 -26.59 -0.94
CA VAL A 377 -1.02 -25.51 -1.68
C VAL A 377 -0.09 -24.90 -2.72
N LEU A 378 -0.64 -24.49 -3.86
CA LEU A 378 0.12 -23.76 -4.87
C LEU A 378 0.46 -22.40 -4.30
N ASN A 379 1.75 -22.09 -4.17
CA ASN A 379 2.19 -20.76 -3.81
C ASN A 379 2.11 -19.87 -5.06
N PRO A 380 1.15 -18.92 -5.16
CA PRO A 380 1.02 -18.05 -6.33
C PRO A 380 2.22 -17.12 -6.51
N LEU A 381 3.06 -16.93 -5.47
CA LEU A 381 4.31 -16.17 -5.50
C LEU A 381 5.54 -16.98 -5.91
N THR A 382 5.42 -18.28 -6.19
CA THR A 382 6.55 -19.07 -6.73
C THR A 382 6.14 -20.11 -7.78
N GLY A 383 4.85 -20.33 -8.02
CA GLY A 383 4.35 -21.43 -8.87
C GLY A 383 4.66 -22.83 -8.33
N ARG A 384 5.08 -22.95 -7.06
CA ARG A 384 5.49 -24.21 -6.42
C ARG A 384 4.46 -24.65 -5.38
N CYS A 385 4.20 -25.96 -5.34
CA CYS A 385 3.38 -26.58 -4.30
C CYS A 385 4.16 -26.66 -2.98
N ILE A 386 3.68 -25.99 -1.94
CA ILE A 386 4.31 -25.95 -0.62
C ILE A 386 3.51 -26.80 0.38
N LYS A 387 4.17 -27.59 1.21
CA LYS A 387 3.51 -28.38 2.27
C LYS A 387 2.80 -27.45 3.25
N ILE A 388 1.51 -27.71 3.45
CA ILE A 388 0.76 -27.23 4.59
C ILE A 388 1.34 -28.00 5.79
N LYS A 389 1.96 -27.30 6.74
CA LYS A 389 2.09 -27.87 8.09
C LYS A 389 0.69 -27.82 8.70
N SER A 390 -0.06 -28.90 8.53
CA SER A 390 -1.42 -29.03 9.05
C SER A 390 -1.40 -28.99 10.57
N VAL A 391 -2.06 -27.97 11.13
CA VAL A 391 -2.87 -28.15 12.32
C VAL A 391 -3.96 -29.15 11.92
N VAL A 392 -3.89 -30.32 12.56
CA VAL A 392 -4.89 -31.40 12.71
C VAL A 392 -6.10 -31.38 11.75
N LYS A 393 -6.15 -32.35 10.83
CA LYS A 393 -7.39 -32.84 10.22
C LYS A 393 -8.11 -33.72 11.23
N ASN A 394 -9.40 -33.47 11.48
CA ASN A 394 -10.30 -34.44 12.05
C ASN A 394 -11.02 -35.14 10.90
N ASP A 395 -10.86 -36.45 10.80
CA ASP A 395 -11.83 -37.34 10.16
C ASP A 395 -12.37 -38.26 11.25
N ASP A 396 -13.68 -38.49 11.22
CA ASP A 396 -14.46 -39.22 12.21
C ASP A 396 -13.99 -40.67 12.38
N LYS A 397 -13.51 -41.01 13.58
CA LYS A 397 -13.69 -42.31 14.23
C LYS A 397 -13.63 -42.11 15.75
N LYS A 398 -14.73 -42.48 16.42
CA LYS A 398 -14.88 -42.55 17.88
C LYS A 398 -13.61 -43.08 18.56
N THR A 399 -13.04 -42.31 19.48
CA THR A 399 -12.52 -42.79 20.77
C THR A 399 -12.35 -41.59 21.71
N ASP A 400 -13.02 -41.65 22.86
CA ASP A 400 -12.97 -40.68 23.94
C ASP A 400 -11.53 -40.39 24.39
N LYS A 401 -11.09 -39.12 24.30
CA LYS A 401 -10.01 -38.60 25.14
C LYS A 401 -10.34 -37.18 25.60
N LYS A 402 -10.49 -37.05 26.92
CA LYS A 402 -10.67 -35.79 27.65
C LYS A 402 -9.66 -34.70 27.24
N PRO A 403 -10.05 -33.41 27.25
CA PRO A 403 -9.13 -32.29 27.10
C PRO A 403 -8.03 -32.33 28.17
N LYS A 404 -6.81 -31.93 27.80
CA LYS A 404 -5.68 -31.83 28.73
C LYS A 404 -5.88 -30.66 29.68
N GLU A 405 -6.35 -30.93 30.89
CA GLU A 405 -6.45 -29.94 31.97
C GLU A 405 -5.06 -29.50 32.44
N CYS A 406 -4.88 -28.18 32.62
CA CYS A 406 -3.65 -27.62 33.14
C CYS A 406 -3.70 -27.55 34.67
N PRO A 407 -2.60 -27.85 35.39
CA PRO A 407 -2.56 -27.73 36.86
C PRO A 407 -2.86 -26.31 37.32
N ASP A 408 -3.41 -26.17 38.53
CA ASP A 408 -3.78 -24.89 39.13
C ASP A 408 -2.67 -23.83 39.04
N GLY A 409 -3.07 -22.63 38.62
CA GLY A 409 -2.16 -21.50 38.37
C GLY A 409 -1.44 -21.51 37.02
N LYS A 410 -1.78 -22.44 36.10
CA LYS A 410 -1.28 -22.47 34.72
C LYS A 410 -2.42 -22.55 33.69
N VAL A 411 -2.25 -21.91 32.53
CA VAL A 411 -3.22 -21.91 31.42
C VAL A 411 -2.63 -22.51 30.16
N LEU A 412 -3.43 -23.21 29.37
CA LEU A 412 -3.00 -23.84 28.13
C LEU A 412 -2.73 -22.79 27.07
N ASN A 413 -1.50 -22.73 26.56
CA ASN A 413 -1.12 -21.84 25.47
C ASN A 413 -1.65 -22.42 24.13
N PRO A 414 -2.58 -21.74 23.43
CA PRO A 414 -3.24 -22.29 22.24
C PRO A 414 -2.33 -22.36 21.00
N LEU A 415 -1.20 -21.63 20.98
CA LEU A 415 -0.21 -21.69 19.89
C LEU A 415 0.76 -22.86 20.04
N THR A 416 0.95 -23.36 21.26
CA THR A 416 1.99 -24.36 21.56
C THR A 416 1.47 -25.63 22.24
N GLY A 417 0.21 -25.64 22.69
CA GLY A 417 -0.41 -26.76 23.40
C GLY A 417 0.20 -27.04 24.79
N ARG A 418 0.89 -26.07 25.40
CA ARG A 418 1.61 -26.24 26.70
C ARG A 418 1.02 -25.35 27.79
N CYS A 419 0.93 -25.86 29.02
CA CYS A 419 0.47 -25.10 30.20
C CYS A 419 1.54 -24.11 30.69
N ILE A 420 1.20 -22.82 30.79
CA ILE A 420 2.09 -21.73 31.20
C ILE A 420 1.56 -21.01 32.46
N LYS A 421 2.43 -20.62 33.39
CA LYS A 421 2.03 -19.90 34.62
C LYS A 421 1.52 -18.49 34.32
N ILE A 422 0.38 -18.12 34.91
CA ILE A 422 -0.12 -16.73 34.89
C ILE A 422 0.78 -15.90 35.81
N LYS A 423 1.45 -14.87 35.28
CA LYS A 423 2.01 -13.80 36.13
C LYS A 423 0.97 -12.70 36.24
N THR A 424 0.33 -12.61 37.40
CA THR A 424 -0.51 -11.50 37.81
C THR A 424 0.28 -10.20 37.79
N VAL A 425 -0.25 -9.20 37.08
CA VAL A 425 0.25 -7.82 37.14
C VAL A 425 -0.44 -7.15 38.32
N VAL A 426 0.25 -7.11 39.46
CA VAL A 426 -0.06 -6.14 40.52
C VAL A 426 0.65 -4.83 40.19
N LYS A 427 -0.03 -3.71 40.38
CA LYS A 427 0.45 -2.35 40.09
C LYS A 427 1.68 -1.97 40.95
N LYS A 428 2.59 -1.24 40.30
CA LYS A 428 3.66 -0.31 40.74
C LYS A 428 4.67 -0.79 41.81
N ASP A 429 5.95 -0.73 41.45
CA ASP A 429 6.91 0.22 42.06
C ASP A 429 8.23 0.27 41.28
N ASP A 430 8.86 1.44 41.31
CA ASP A 430 10.10 1.82 40.62
C ASP A 430 11.26 0.86 40.92
N LYS A 431 11.77 0.18 39.88
CA LYS A 431 13.10 -0.45 39.92
C LYS A 431 13.89 -0.16 38.65
N LYS A 432 15.12 0.30 38.88
CA LYS A 432 16.19 0.57 37.92
C LYS A 432 16.27 -0.45 36.78
N PRO A 433 16.64 -0.03 35.55
CA PRO A 433 16.90 -0.96 34.45
C PRO A 433 17.97 -1.98 34.84
N LYS A 434 17.77 -3.25 34.45
CA LYS A 434 18.74 -4.32 34.66
C LYS A 434 20.03 -4.01 33.90
N GLU A 435 21.07 -3.59 34.60
CA GLU A 435 22.40 -3.38 34.02
C GLU A 435 23.01 -4.73 33.61
N CYS A 436 23.52 -4.77 32.38
CA CYS A 436 24.18 -5.96 31.85
C CYS A 436 25.68 -5.90 32.18
N PRO A 437 26.32 -7.04 32.51
CA PRO A 437 27.77 -7.10 32.74
C PRO A 437 28.56 -6.56 31.55
N GLU A 438 29.74 -6.02 31.82
CA GLU A 438 30.64 -5.42 30.83
C GLU A 438 30.84 -6.33 29.60
N GLY A 439 30.70 -5.76 28.39
CA GLY A 439 30.75 -6.51 27.13
C GLY A 439 29.45 -7.24 26.73
N LYS A 440 28.33 -7.04 27.45
CA LYS A 440 27.00 -7.55 27.08
C LYS A 440 25.95 -6.45 27.02
N VAL A 441 24.97 -6.57 26.12
CA VAL A 441 23.83 -5.64 26.00
C VAL A 441 22.50 -6.34 26.23
N LEU A 442 21.52 -5.63 26.79
CA LEU A 442 20.19 -6.19 27.06
C LEU A 442 19.44 -6.38 25.75
N ASN A 443 19.03 -7.62 25.45
CA ASN A 443 18.18 -7.88 24.30
C ASN A 443 16.72 -7.49 24.63
N PRO A 444 16.12 -6.50 23.95
CA PRO A 444 14.78 -6.00 24.29
C PRO A 444 13.64 -6.95 23.90
N LEU A 445 13.90 -7.98 23.08
CA LEU A 445 12.90 -9.00 22.73
C LEU A 445 12.85 -10.14 23.74
N THR A 446 13.94 -10.39 24.47
CA THR A 446 14.07 -11.56 25.35
C THR A 446 14.40 -11.22 26.79
N GLY A 447 14.74 -9.96 27.10
CA GLY A 447 15.12 -9.49 28.43
C GLY A 447 16.44 -10.07 28.97
N ARG A 448 17.27 -10.67 28.11
CA ARG A 448 18.55 -11.32 28.48
C ARG A 448 19.75 -10.51 28.00
N CYS A 449 20.81 -10.45 28.79
CA CYS A 449 22.09 -9.84 28.41
C CYS A 449 22.84 -10.74 27.42
N ILE A 450 23.12 -10.23 26.23
CA ILE A 450 23.83 -10.95 25.15
C ILE A 450 25.22 -10.37 24.92
N LYS A 451 26.24 -11.22 24.69
CA LYS A 451 27.61 -10.78 24.38
C LYS A 451 27.63 -9.95 23.10
N ILE A 452 28.28 -8.79 23.16
CA ILE A 452 28.66 -8.04 21.97
C ILE A 452 29.69 -8.92 21.25
N LYS A 453 29.38 -9.43 20.05
CA LYS A 453 30.45 -9.87 19.15
C LYS A 453 31.14 -8.60 18.66
N THR A 454 32.19 -8.21 19.36
CA THR A 454 33.16 -7.23 18.91
C THR A 454 33.70 -7.72 17.57
N VAL A 455 33.30 -7.05 16.48
CA VAL A 455 34.15 -6.97 15.30
C VAL A 455 35.32 -6.11 15.76
N VAL A 456 36.35 -6.77 16.29
CA VAL A 456 37.64 -6.14 16.51
C VAL A 456 38.05 -5.55 15.17
N LYS A 457 38.37 -4.25 15.19
CA LYS A 457 39.10 -3.57 14.13
C LYS A 457 40.27 -4.45 13.72
N LYS A 458 40.17 -5.12 12.57
CA LYS A 458 41.33 -5.48 11.77
C LYS A 458 41.40 -4.43 10.68
N ASP A 459 42.40 -3.57 10.84
CA ASP A 459 43.17 -2.87 9.82
C ASP A 459 42.54 -2.69 8.44
N VAL A 460 42.44 -1.43 8.04
CA VAL A 460 42.23 -1.00 6.66
C VAL A 460 43.20 -1.76 5.75
N LYS A 461 42.73 -2.82 5.09
CA LYS A 461 43.44 -3.39 3.95
C LYS A 461 43.20 -2.48 2.75
N LYS A 462 44.30 -1.94 2.21
CA LYS A 462 44.37 -1.24 0.92
C LYS A 462 43.54 -1.96 -0.16
N PRO A 463 43.02 -1.24 -1.18
CA PRO A 463 42.42 -1.84 -2.35
C PRO A 463 43.39 -2.86 -2.97
N LYS A 464 42.86 -3.99 -3.42
CA LYS A 464 43.64 -5.06 -4.03
C LYS A 464 44.09 -4.60 -5.42
N GLU A 465 45.28 -4.02 -5.54
CA GLU A 465 45.87 -3.70 -6.85
C GLU A 465 46.18 -5.00 -7.60
N CYS A 466 45.75 -5.05 -8.87
CA CYS A 466 46.08 -6.16 -9.75
C CYS A 466 47.45 -5.92 -10.41
N PRO A 467 48.29 -6.95 -10.60
CA PRO A 467 49.54 -6.82 -11.33
C PRO A 467 49.32 -6.26 -12.73
N GLU A 468 50.32 -5.60 -13.28
CA GLU A 468 50.31 -4.98 -14.60
C GLU A 468 49.77 -5.93 -15.68
N GLY A 469 48.80 -5.44 -16.48
CA GLY A 469 48.08 -6.25 -17.48
C GLY A 469 46.87 -7.06 -16.99
N LYS A 470 46.44 -6.89 -15.72
CA LYS A 470 45.23 -7.52 -15.15
C LYS A 470 44.29 -6.50 -14.49
N VAL A 471 42.98 -6.74 -14.52
CA VAL A 471 41.94 -5.89 -13.89
C VAL A 471 41.05 -6.70 -12.94
N ILE A 472 40.46 -6.06 -11.92
CA ILE A 472 39.50 -6.71 -11.01
C ILE A 472 38.23 -7.06 -11.78
N ASN A 473 37.80 -8.31 -11.71
CA ASN A 473 36.48 -8.71 -12.13
C ASN A 473 35.43 -8.24 -11.09
N PRO A 474 34.47 -7.37 -11.45
CA PRO A 474 33.50 -6.81 -10.49
C PRO A 474 32.47 -7.82 -9.98
N LYS A 475 32.26 -8.96 -10.67
CA LYS A 475 31.36 -10.03 -10.22
C LYS A 475 32.02 -10.99 -9.22
N THR A 476 33.34 -11.18 -9.30
CA THR A 476 34.04 -12.22 -8.52
C THR A 476 35.14 -11.69 -7.59
N GLY A 477 35.53 -10.42 -7.72
CA GLY A 477 36.59 -9.80 -6.92
C GLY A 477 38.01 -10.33 -7.17
N ARG A 478 38.25 -11.06 -8.28
CA ARG A 478 39.57 -11.62 -8.65
C ARG A 478 40.20 -10.87 -9.83
N CYS A 479 41.53 -10.75 -9.85
CA CYS A 479 42.28 -10.15 -10.96
C CYS A 479 42.30 -11.07 -12.19
N ILE A 480 41.88 -10.57 -13.35
CA ILE A 480 41.83 -11.29 -14.62
C ILE A 480 42.66 -10.58 -15.70
N LYS A 481 43.30 -11.33 -16.62
CA LYS A 481 44.05 -10.75 -17.75
C LYS A 481 43.12 -10.00 -18.69
N ILE A 482 43.56 -8.84 -19.17
CA ILE A 482 42.88 -8.09 -20.23
C ILE A 482 42.96 -8.95 -21.50
N LYS A 483 41.83 -9.50 -21.97
CA LYS A 483 41.78 -10.09 -23.31
C LYS A 483 41.74 -8.92 -24.30
N LYS A 484 42.79 -8.79 -25.14
CA LYS A 484 42.74 -7.91 -26.30
C LYS A 484 41.60 -8.40 -27.19
N VAL A 485 40.60 -7.54 -27.41
CA VAL A 485 39.70 -7.65 -28.55
C VAL A 485 40.52 -7.18 -29.73
N ASN A 486 40.99 -8.10 -30.57
CA ASN A 486 41.47 -7.72 -31.90
C ASN A 486 40.26 -7.27 -32.71
N LYS A 487 40.47 -6.17 -33.45
CA LYS A 487 39.52 -5.46 -34.30
C LYS A 487 38.65 -6.36 -35.16
#